data_AF-A0A534R240-F1
#
_entry.id   AF-A0A534R240-F1
#
_cell.length_a   1.000
_cell.length_b   1.000
_cell.length_c   1.000
_cell.angle_alpha   90.00
_cell.angle_beta   90.00
_cell.angle_gamma   90.00
#
_symmetry.space_group_name_H-M   'P 1'
#
loop_
_entity.id
_entity.type
_entity.pdbx_description
1 polymer ?
#
loop_
_entity_poly.entity_id
_entity_poly.type
_entity_poly.pdbx_seq_one_letter_code
_entity_poly.pdbx_strand_id
1 'polypeptide(L)'
;MNLKRRILLAYRQVHDAAPETPYLHARDALPGRLGLDYETLAPHVKELEQQRFLHWKAQDLYKLSPRGIRVTADPVELDREFPEE
;
A
#
# COMPACT_ATOMS: atom_id res chain seq x y z
N MET A 1 2.85 -8.39 -13.63
CA MET A 1 3.29 -7.61 -12.44
C MET A 1 2.19 -6.68 -11.92
N ASN A 2 1.55 -7.06 -10.82
CA ASN A 2 0.42 -6.33 -10.22
C ASN A 2 0.84 -5.11 -9.38
N LEU A 3 0.43 -3.91 -9.82
CA LEU A 3 0.84 -2.65 -9.18
C LEU A 3 0.21 -2.44 -7.80
N LYS A 4 -1.03 -2.91 -7.58
CA LYS A 4 -1.69 -2.83 -6.26
C LYS A 4 -0.96 -3.67 -5.21
N ARG A 5 -0.48 -4.86 -5.60
CA ARG A 5 0.38 -5.71 -4.75
C ARG A 5 1.66 -4.97 -4.34
N ARG A 6 2.37 -4.38 -5.31
CA ARG A 6 3.59 -3.60 -5.05
C ARG A 6 3.35 -2.43 -4.10
N ILE A 7 2.25 -1.70 -4.28
CA ILE A 7 1.85 -0.61 -3.40
C ILE A 7 1.64 -1.12 -1.97
N LEU A 8 0.84 -2.18 -1.78
CA LEU A 8 0.60 -2.74 -0.45
C LEU A 8 1.87 -3.22 0.24
N LEU A 9 2.78 -3.86 -0.50
CA LEU A 9 4.07 -4.29 0.03
C LEU A 9 4.96 -3.11 0.42
N ALA A 10 4.93 -1.99 -0.31
CA ALA A 10 5.64 -0.77 0.09
C ALA A 10 5.11 -0.20 1.41
N TYR A 11 3.78 -0.20 1.61
CA TYR A 11 3.18 0.18 2.90
C TYR A 11 3.51 -0.84 4.00
N ARG A 12 3.61 -2.14 3.67
CA ARG A 12 3.98 -3.19 4.62
C ARG A 12 5.40 -3.01 5.14
N GLN A 13 6.35 -2.67 4.27
CA GLN A 13 7.73 -2.36 4.67
C GLN A 13 7.79 -1.19 5.67
N VAL A 14 6.97 -0.14 5.47
CA VAL A 14 6.90 0.99 6.41
C VAL A 14 6.28 0.57 7.73
N HIS A 15 5.21 -0.22 7.68
CA HIS A 15 4.55 -0.76 8.86
C HIS A 15 5.51 -1.60 9.72
N ASP A 16 6.28 -2.48 9.10
CA ASP A 16 7.20 -3.37 9.81
C ASP A 16 8.45 -2.64 10.35
N ALA A 17 8.89 -1.59 9.66
CA ALA A 17 10.05 -0.80 10.10
C ALA A 17 9.74 0.18 11.24
N ALA A 18 8.51 0.71 11.31
CA ALA A 18 8.12 1.71 12.30
C ALA A 18 6.64 1.54 12.70
N PRO A 19 6.29 0.54 13.52
CA PRO A 19 4.90 0.22 13.87
C PRO A 19 4.21 1.34 14.68
N GLU A 20 4.96 2.20 15.38
CA GLU A 20 4.40 3.36 16.08
C GLU A 20 4.00 4.50 15.13
N THR A 21 4.65 4.59 13.97
CA THR A 21 4.39 5.61 12.94
C THR A 21 4.31 5.00 11.53
N PRO A 22 3.35 4.11 11.25
CA PRO A 22 3.32 3.30 10.04
C PRO A 22 2.69 4.06 8.86
N TYR A 23 3.04 5.33 8.69
CA TYR A 23 2.46 6.22 7.70
C TYR A 23 3.43 6.44 6.54
N LEU A 24 2.89 6.42 5.33
CA LEU A 24 3.63 6.71 4.11
C LEU A 24 2.84 7.72 3.29
N HIS A 25 3.55 8.73 2.76
CA HIS A 25 2.96 9.75 1.92
C HIS A 25 2.83 9.21 0.49
N ALA A 26 1.61 9.11 -0.01
CA ALA A 26 1.32 8.50 -1.31
C ALA A 26 1.91 9.32 -2.47
N ARG A 27 1.95 10.64 -2.35
CA ARG A 27 2.50 11.53 -3.39
C ARG A 27 4.02 11.67 -3.32
N ASP A 28 4.58 11.97 -2.14
CA ASP A 28 5.98 12.38 -2.05
C ASP A 28 6.95 11.22 -1.80
N ALA A 29 6.50 10.10 -1.22
CA ALA A 29 7.38 9.01 -0.82
C ALA A 29 7.15 7.71 -1.60
N LEU A 30 5.90 7.38 -1.94
CA LEU A 30 5.58 6.16 -2.67
C LEU A 30 6.19 6.11 -4.09
N PRO A 31 6.21 7.20 -4.89
CA PRO A 31 6.87 7.23 -6.20
C PRO A 31 8.33 6.81 -6.15
N GLY A 32 9.10 7.41 -5.22
CA GLY A 32 10.52 7.11 -5.04
C GLY A 32 10.77 5.65 -4.63
N ARG A 33 9.85 5.03 -3.87
CA ARG A 33 9.95 3.61 -3.49
C ARG A 33 9.67 2.66 -4.64
N LEU A 34 8.75 3.02 -5.54
CA LEU A 34 8.30 2.13 -6.61
C LEU A 34 8.95 2.43 -7.97
N GLY A 35 9.64 3.55 -8.10
CA GLY A 35 10.24 4.02 -9.34
C GLY A 35 9.19 4.40 -10.39
N LEU A 36 8.05 4.92 -9.96
CA LEU A 36 6.89 5.24 -10.81
C LEU A 36 6.31 6.60 -10.44
N ASP A 37 5.78 7.33 -11.41
CA ASP A 37 5.16 8.63 -11.16
C ASP A 37 3.85 8.51 -10.37
N TYR A 38 3.55 9.53 -9.56
CA TYR A 38 2.34 9.53 -8.74
C TYR A 38 1.06 9.41 -9.57
N GLU A 39 1.02 9.97 -10.78
CA GLU A 39 -0.14 9.90 -11.67
C GLU A 39 -0.50 8.46 -12.04
N THR A 40 0.50 7.59 -12.16
CA THR A 40 0.29 6.15 -12.39
C THR A 40 -0.17 5.45 -11.11
N LEU A 41 0.32 5.86 -9.95
CA LEU A 41 0.03 5.23 -8.66
C LEU A 41 -1.32 5.67 -8.07
N ALA A 42 -1.73 6.90 -8.30
CA ALA A 42 -2.90 7.55 -7.72
C ALA A 42 -4.20 6.74 -7.87
N PRO A 43 -4.60 6.24 -9.06
CA PRO A 43 -5.83 5.45 -9.18
C PRO A 43 -5.79 4.18 -8.33
N HIS A 44 -4.64 3.51 -8.27
CA HIS A 44 -4.48 2.29 -7.48
C HIS A 44 -4.46 2.55 -5.97
N VAL A 45 -3.83 3.63 -5.52
CA VAL A 45 -3.90 4.07 -4.12
C VAL A 45 -5.34 4.35 -3.74
N LYS A 46 -6.11 5.00 -4.62
CA LYS A 46 -7.52 5.30 -4.35
C LYS A 46 -8.39 4.06 -4.31
N GLU A 47 -8.18 3.10 -5.20
CA GLU A 47 -8.87 1.80 -5.15
C GLU A 47 -8.56 1.05 -3.85
N LEU A 48 -7.29 0.99 -3.43
CA LEU A 48 -6.88 0.32 -2.20
C LEU A 48 -7.45 0.98 -0.94
N GLU A 49 -7.62 2.31 -0.95
CA GLU A 49 -8.35 3.06 0.08
C GLU A 49 -9.84 2.65 0.11
N GLN A 50 -10.51 2.69 -1.04
CA GLN A 50 -11.94 2.36 -1.17
C GLN A 50 -12.25 0.91 -0.76
N GLN A 51 -11.35 -0.02 -1.09
CA GLN A 51 -11.45 -1.44 -0.72
C GLN A 51 -10.99 -1.72 0.72
N ARG A 52 -10.65 -0.67 1.48
CA ARG A 52 -10.24 -0.72 2.89
C ARG A 52 -8.97 -1.52 3.12
N PHE A 53 -8.02 -1.53 2.19
CA PHE A 53 -6.67 -2.03 2.43
C PHE A 53 -5.75 -0.94 2.97
N LEU A 54 -5.99 0.32 2.59
CA LEU A 54 -5.33 1.51 3.12
C LEU A 54 -6.30 2.34 3.95
N HIS A 55 -5.79 2.96 5.02
CA HIS A 55 -6.48 4.00 5.79
C HIS A 55 -5.78 5.33 5.57
N TRP A 56 -6.53 6.29 5.04
CA TRP A 56 -6.13 7.68 4.94
C TRP A 56 -6.12 8.35 6.33
N LYS A 57 -5.19 9.27 6.54
CA LYS A 57 -5.11 10.10 7.76
C LYS A 57 -5.30 11.59 7.45
N ALA A 58 -4.37 12.19 6.70
CA ALA A 58 -4.36 13.60 6.31
C ALA A 58 -3.27 13.82 5.24
N GLN A 59 -3.43 14.82 4.37
CA GLN A 59 -2.39 15.25 3.41
C GLN A 59 -1.72 14.07 2.68
N ASP A 60 -2.51 13.25 1.98
CA ASP A 60 -2.00 12.06 1.27
C ASP A 60 -1.17 11.05 2.11
N LEU A 61 -1.24 11.12 3.46
CA LEU A 61 -0.68 10.09 4.35
C LEU A 61 -1.66 8.94 4.52
N TYR A 62 -1.15 7.74 4.25
CA TYR A 62 -1.89 6.48 4.42
C TYR A 62 -1.10 5.51 5.28
N LYS A 63 -1.82 4.56 5.90
CA LYS A 63 -1.24 3.37 6.53
C LYS A 63 -2.02 2.13 6.10
N LEU A 64 -1.46 0.94 6.34
CA LEU A 64 -2.25 -0.29 6.19
C LEU A 64 -3.43 -0.28 7.17
N SER A 65 -4.59 -0.70 6.69
CA SER A 65 -5.73 -1.05 7.54
C SER A 65 -5.51 -2.41 8.21
N PRO A 66 -6.35 -2.82 9.18
CA PRO A 66 -6.32 -4.19 9.70
C PRO A 66 -6.47 -5.27 8.61
N ARG A 67 -7.25 -5.00 7.55
CA ARG A 67 -7.36 -5.91 6.39
C ARG A 67 -6.05 -5.93 5.60
N GLY A 68 -5.48 -4.76 5.34
CA GLY A 68 -4.19 -4.64 4.64
C GLY A 68 -3.08 -5.39 5.36
N ILE A 69 -2.98 -5.27 6.68
CA ILE A 69 -2.00 -5.99 7.51
C ILE A 69 -2.18 -7.51 7.39
N ARG A 70 -3.42 -8.01 7.51
CA ARG A 70 -3.70 -9.45 7.41
C ARG A 70 -3.29 -10.01 6.05
N VAL A 71 -3.78 -9.39 4.97
CA VAL A 71 -3.53 -9.87 3.60
C VAL A 71 -2.05 -9.81 3.25
N THR A 72 -1.32 -8.78 3.69
CA THR A 72 0.12 -8.67 3.44
C THR A 72 0.98 -9.55 4.36
N ALA A 73 0.41 -10.16 5.41
CA ALA A 73 1.12 -11.07 6.29
C ALA A 73 1.11 -12.53 5.78
N ASP A 74 0.17 -12.88 4.91
CA ASP A 74 0.03 -14.22 4.34
C ASP A 74 0.28 -14.16 2.81
N PRO A 75 1.40 -14.74 2.31
CA PRO A 75 1.69 -14.78 0.89
C PRO A 75 0.60 -15.46 0.05
N VAL A 76 -0.10 -16.45 0.58
CA VAL A 76 -1.18 -17.17 -0.12
C VAL A 76 -2.42 -16.28 -0.23
N GLU A 77 -2.79 -15.60 0.85
CA GLU A 77 -3.89 -14.62 0.83
C GLU A 77 -3.55 -13.45 -0.10
N LEU A 78 -2.31 -12.95 -0.05
CA LEU A 78 -1.84 -11.87 -0.91
C LEU A 78 -1.88 -12.26 -2.39
N ASP A 79 -1.46 -13.47 -2.75
CA ASP A 79 -1.49 -13.98 -4.13
C ASP A 79 -2.93 -14.18 -4.64
N ARG A 80 -3.82 -14.67 -3.78
CA ARG A 80 -5.23 -14.81 -4.13
C ARG A 80 -5.92 -13.46 -4.36
N GLU A 81 -5.68 -12.47 -3.50
CA GLU A 81 -6.30 -11.14 -3.62
C GLU A 81 -5.63 -10.28 -4.71
N PHE A 82 -4.32 -10.43 -4.90
CA PHE A 82 -3.50 -9.66 -5.84
C PHE A 82 -2.46 -10.56 -6.54
N PRO A 83 -2.87 -11.33 -7.57
CA PRO A 83 -1.99 -12.25 -8.29
C PRO A 83 -0.91 -11.49 -9.05
N GLU A 84 0.30 -12.05 -9.18
CA GLU A 84 1.45 -11.32 -9.76
C GLU A 84 1.41 -11.11 -11.28
N GLU A 85 0.67 -11.91 -12.04
CA GLU A 85 0.73 -12.01 -13.52
C GLU A 85 2.14 -12.20 -14.10
#